data_AF-A0A0N4U5T1-F1
#
_entry.id   AF-A0A0N4U5T1-F1
#
_cell.length_a   1.000
_cell.length_b   1.000
_cell.length_c   1.000
_cell.angle_alpha   90.00
_cell.angle_beta   90.00
_cell.angle_gamma   90.00
#
_symmetry.space_group_name_H-M   'P 1'
#
loop_
_entity.id
_entity.type
_entity.pdbx_description
1 polymer ?
#
loop_
_entity_poly.entity_id
_entity_poly.type
_entity_poly.pdbx_seq_one_letter_code
_entity_poly.pdbx_strand_id
1 'polypeptide(L)'
;MRQIIANFIQFHLNKYKKYWLAAISTVLIIIIANNSRYNKTRYLETRDWDSLNLIEICRNDLLRMAESLEFADLEQHYNYFHPFARFLCRYRFNRQISILEMGVGGYTKKTEGGNSLRVWHQFFPNAKVIVGVDISEKQLDLPDNVKIIQMNASDESMATRVCDFYGPFDIIFDDASHISYDVIRSFEINWQCLRSDGIYVVKDTQTSYLEFFNGSKNLNDPKTSMNYFKSLTDQQNYAEILISNPLFKPMDKAKQLLGIHFYHNIIFIEKGDNTLPSNLAPNRNILQKFSGLG
;
A
#
# COMPACT_ATOMS: atom_id res chain seq x y z
N MET A 1 -32.11 -40.59 -61.88
CA MET A 1 -30.74 -40.10 -61.54
C MET A 1 -30.75 -38.96 -60.51
N ARG A 2 -31.49 -37.85 -60.72
CA ARG A 2 -31.57 -36.73 -59.75
C ARG A 2 -32.02 -37.13 -58.33
N GLN A 3 -33.00 -38.02 -58.21
CA GLN A 3 -33.50 -38.49 -56.90
C GLN A 3 -32.45 -39.26 -56.09
N ILE A 4 -31.60 -40.05 -56.76
CA ILE A 4 -30.57 -40.87 -56.09
C ILE A 4 -29.48 -39.98 -55.51
N ILE A 5 -29.05 -38.95 -56.26
CA ILE A 5 -28.05 -37.97 -55.80
C ILE A 5 -28.60 -37.17 -54.60
N ALA A 6 -29.85 -36.73 -54.67
CA ALA A 6 -30.49 -36.01 -53.56
C ALA A 6 -30.56 -36.86 -52.28
N ASN A 7 -30.97 -38.13 -52.39
CA ASN A 7 -31.03 -39.05 -51.27
C ASN A 7 -29.64 -39.34 -50.68
N PHE A 8 -28.60 -39.46 -51.53
CA PHE A 8 -27.22 -39.68 -51.09
C PHE A 8 -26.66 -38.48 -50.31
N ILE A 9 -26.86 -37.26 -50.82
CA ILE A 9 -26.45 -36.02 -50.13
C ILE A 9 -27.19 -35.89 -48.79
N GLN A 10 -28.51 -36.12 -48.78
CA GLN A 10 -29.30 -36.04 -47.55
C GLN A 10 -28.88 -37.09 -46.51
N PHE A 11 -28.57 -38.31 -46.96
CA PHE A 11 -28.05 -39.37 -46.09
C PHE A 11 -26.72 -38.97 -45.45
N HIS A 12 -25.79 -38.41 -46.23
CA HIS A 12 -24.50 -37.98 -45.70
C HIS A 12 -24.59 -36.76 -44.79
N LEU A 13 -25.40 -35.76 -45.13
CA LEU A 13 -25.68 -34.62 -44.26
C LEU A 13 -26.27 -35.08 -42.93
N ASN A 14 -27.21 -36.03 -42.93
CA ASN A 14 -27.80 -36.57 -41.72
C ASN A 14 -26.82 -37.46 -40.92
N LYS A 15 -26.09 -38.36 -41.60
CA LYS A 15 -25.13 -39.28 -40.97
C LYS A 15 -24.02 -38.51 -40.26
N TYR A 16 -23.55 -37.42 -40.86
CA TYR A 16 -22.45 -36.63 -40.30
C TYR A 16 -22.90 -35.36 -39.56
N LYS A 17 -24.21 -35.08 -39.46
CA LYS A 17 -24.76 -33.89 -38.78
C LYS A 17 -24.18 -33.67 -37.39
N LYS A 18 -24.02 -34.75 -36.61
CA LYS A 18 -23.45 -34.70 -35.26
C LYS A 18 -21.98 -34.22 -35.27
N TYR A 19 -21.19 -34.63 -36.26
CA TYR A 19 -19.79 -34.22 -36.40
C TYR A 19 -19.68 -32.77 -36.88
N TRP A 20 -20.55 -32.32 -37.78
CA TRP A 20 -20.62 -30.91 -38.20
C TRP A 20 -20.99 -29.99 -37.05
N LEU A 21 -22.00 -30.35 -36.25
CA LEU A 21 -22.40 -29.59 -35.07
C LEU A 21 -21.26 -29.52 -34.03
N ALA A 22 -20.54 -30.63 -33.82
CA ALA A 22 -19.38 -30.64 -32.93
C ALA A 22 -18.25 -29.74 -33.46
N ALA A 23 -17.90 -29.82 -34.75
CA ALA A 23 -16.85 -29.03 -35.35
C ALA A 23 -17.16 -27.52 -35.32
N ILE A 24 -18.39 -27.12 -35.68
CA ILE A 24 -18.84 -25.73 -35.61
C ILE A 24 -18.80 -25.23 -34.16
N SER A 25 -19.26 -26.04 -33.20
CA SER A 25 -19.20 -25.71 -31.77
C SER A 25 -17.75 -25.50 -31.31
N THR A 26 -16.83 -26.40 -31.66
CA THR A 26 -15.40 -26.26 -31.30
C THR A 26 -14.77 -25.01 -31.90
N VAL A 27 -15.03 -24.70 -33.18
CA VAL A 27 -14.51 -23.48 -33.82
C VAL A 27 -15.09 -22.23 -33.15
N LEU A 28 -16.39 -22.20 -32.84
CA LEU A 28 -17.02 -21.11 -32.10
C LEU A 28 -16.40 -20.93 -30.71
N ILE A 29 -16.16 -22.01 -29.97
CA ILE A 29 -15.51 -21.96 -28.66
C ILE A 29 -14.09 -21.38 -28.79
N ILE A 30 -13.31 -21.78 -29.80
CA ILE A 30 -11.97 -21.24 -30.04
C ILE A 30 -12.04 -19.75 -30.38
N ILE A 31 -12.97 -19.32 -31.23
CA ILE A 31 -13.16 -17.90 -31.57
C ILE A 31 -13.56 -17.10 -30.33
N ILE A 32 -14.50 -17.60 -29.52
CA ILE A 32 -14.92 -16.96 -28.27
C ILE A 32 -13.73 -16.88 -27.30
N ALA A 33 -12.95 -17.95 -27.15
CA ALA A 33 -11.78 -17.99 -26.28
C ALA A 33 -10.68 -17.01 -26.75
N ASN A 34 -10.42 -16.94 -28.06
CA ASN A 34 -9.45 -16.00 -28.63
C ASN A 34 -9.91 -14.55 -28.52
N ASN A 35 -11.18 -14.25 -28.82
CA ASN A 35 -11.77 -12.92 -28.62
C ASN A 35 -11.75 -12.53 -27.14
N SER A 36 -12.06 -13.46 -26.23
CA SER A 36 -11.99 -13.24 -24.78
C SER A 36 -10.56 -12.94 -24.32
N ARG A 37 -9.57 -13.72 -24.78
CA ARG A 37 -8.15 -13.45 -24.50
C ARG A 37 -7.72 -12.09 -25.03
N TYR A 38 -8.00 -11.79 -26.31
CA TYR A 38 -7.66 -10.51 -26.94
C TYR A 38 -8.28 -9.32 -26.20
N ASN A 39 -9.57 -9.41 -25.85
CA ASN A 39 -10.24 -8.38 -25.05
C ASN A 39 -9.65 -8.25 -23.66
N LYS A 40 -9.23 -9.35 -23.01
CA LYS A 40 -8.55 -9.31 -21.72
C LYS A 40 -7.20 -8.62 -21.81
N THR A 41 -6.38 -8.93 -22.82
CA THR A 41 -5.07 -8.27 -23.03
C THR A 41 -5.24 -6.77 -23.27
N ARG A 42 -6.15 -6.39 -24.19
CA ARG A 42 -6.44 -4.98 -24.46
C ARG A 42 -6.98 -4.24 -23.24
N TYR A 43 -7.87 -4.88 -22.47
CA TYR A 43 -8.42 -4.30 -21.24
C TYR A 43 -7.34 -4.07 -20.18
N LEU A 44 -6.41 -5.02 -20.01
CA LEU A 44 -5.27 -4.88 -19.10
C LEU A 44 -4.33 -3.75 -19.56
N GLU A 45 -3.99 -3.70 -20.85
CA GLU A 45 -3.17 -2.62 -21.41
C GLU A 45 -3.80 -1.24 -21.18
N THR A 46 -5.10 -1.05 -21.49
CA THR A 46 -5.77 0.25 -21.30
C THR A 46 -5.83 0.64 -19.82
N ARG A 47 -6.09 -0.31 -18.91
CA ARG A 47 -6.17 -0.03 -17.48
C ARG A 47 -4.81 0.35 -16.89
N ASP A 48 -3.74 -0.30 -17.34
CA ASP A 48 -2.38 0.02 -16.91
C ASP A 48 -1.97 1.41 -17.40
N TRP A 49 -2.28 1.77 -18.66
CA TRP A 49 -2.05 3.12 -19.21
C TRP A 49 -2.82 4.21 -18.43
N ASP A 50 -4.11 3.99 -18.14
CA ASP A 50 -4.91 4.92 -17.34
C ASP A 50 -4.34 5.09 -15.93
N SER A 51 -3.84 4.00 -15.33
CA SER A 51 -3.23 4.05 -13.99
C SER A 51 -1.89 4.79 -13.98
N LEU A 52 -1.03 4.59 -14.98
CA LEU A 52 0.25 5.30 -15.11
C LEU A 52 0.03 6.81 -15.31
N ASN A 53 -0.93 7.18 -16.16
CA ASN A 53 -1.31 8.57 -16.35
C ASN A 53 -1.84 9.21 -15.06
N LEU A 54 -2.67 8.49 -14.31
CA LEU A 54 -3.22 8.98 -13.05
C LEU A 54 -2.13 9.21 -11.98
N ILE A 55 -1.17 8.29 -11.87
CA ILE A 55 -0.03 8.45 -10.95
C ILE A 55 0.79 9.69 -11.32
N GLU A 56 1.07 9.89 -12.61
CA GLU A 56 1.85 11.05 -13.06
C GLU A 56 1.09 12.38 -12.85
N ILE A 57 -0.24 12.40 -13.08
CA ILE A 57 -1.09 13.56 -12.76
C ILE A 57 -1.03 13.87 -11.25
N CYS A 58 -1.21 12.86 -10.39
CA CYS A 58 -1.14 13.03 -8.94
C CYS A 58 0.24 13.51 -8.47
N ARG A 59 1.33 13.00 -9.06
CA ARG A 59 2.69 13.43 -8.76
C ARG A 59 2.90 14.91 -9.11
N ASN A 60 2.47 15.33 -10.30
CA ASN A 60 2.59 16.71 -10.75
C ASN A 60 1.72 17.67 -9.94
N ASP A 61 0.54 17.23 -9.50
CA ASP A 61 -0.29 18.01 -8.57
C ASP A 61 0.39 18.18 -7.22
N LEU A 62 0.96 17.12 -6.63
CA LEU A 62 1.68 17.22 -5.36
C LEU A 62 2.88 18.18 -5.46
N LEU A 63 3.68 18.08 -6.53
CA LEU A 63 4.82 18.97 -6.76
C LEU A 63 4.37 20.44 -6.83
N ARG A 64 3.34 20.72 -7.64
CA ARG A 64 2.81 22.09 -7.78
C ARG A 64 2.26 22.64 -6.46
N MET A 65 1.57 21.82 -5.69
CA MET A 65 1.03 22.23 -4.37
C MET A 65 2.16 22.54 -3.40
N ALA A 66 3.18 21.68 -3.34
CA ALA A 66 4.35 21.88 -2.48
C ALA A 66 5.16 23.14 -2.88
N GLU A 67 5.35 23.38 -4.18
CA GLU A 67 5.95 24.62 -4.70
C GLU A 67 5.13 25.85 -4.29
N SER A 68 3.82 25.83 -4.51
CA SER A 68 2.93 26.97 -4.21
C SER A 68 2.83 27.33 -2.72
N LEU A 69 3.13 26.37 -1.85
CA LEU A 69 3.08 26.51 -0.40
C LEU A 69 4.48 26.73 0.21
N GLU A 70 5.48 27.02 -0.62
CA GLU A 70 6.87 27.25 -0.22
C GLU A 70 7.39 26.13 0.70
N PHE A 71 7.11 24.88 0.32
CA PHE A 71 7.57 23.72 1.08
C PHE A 71 9.10 23.70 1.10
N ALA A 72 9.69 24.15 2.21
CA ALA A 72 11.13 24.40 2.35
C ALA A 72 12.00 23.20 1.95
N ASP A 73 11.49 21.98 2.15
CA ASP A 73 12.23 20.75 1.91
C ASP A 73 11.84 20.05 0.59
N LEU A 74 11.28 20.79 -0.38
CA LEU A 74 10.81 20.24 -1.66
C LEU A 74 11.93 19.50 -2.41
N GLU A 75 13.10 20.12 -2.53
CA GLU A 75 14.25 19.52 -3.23
C GLU A 75 14.78 18.30 -2.48
N GLN A 76 14.89 18.40 -1.16
CA GLN A 76 15.38 17.31 -0.29
C GLN A 76 14.48 16.07 -0.37
N HIS A 77 13.16 16.27 -0.51
CA HIS A 77 12.17 15.21 -0.52
C HIS A 77 11.60 14.91 -1.91
N TYR A 78 12.26 15.35 -2.99
CA TYR A 78 11.76 15.16 -4.36
C TYR A 78 11.48 13.68 -4.69
N ASN A 79 12.28 12.77 -4.15
CA ASN A 79 12.13 11.31 -4.29
C ASN A 79 10.86 10.76 -3.62
N TYR A 80 10.18 11.51 -2.75
CA TYR A 80 8.95 11.06 -2.08
C TYR A 80 7.70 11.25 -2.95
N PHE A 81 7.73 12.18 -3.91
CA PHE A 81 6.53 12.52 -4.70
C PHE A 81 6.06 11.37 -5.59
N HIS A 82 6.97 10.57 -6.15
CA HIS A 82 6.59 9.39 -6.93
C HIS A 82 5.87 8.31 -6.09
N PRO A 83 6.44 7.82 -4.97
CA PRO A 83 5.74 6.85 -4.14
C PRO A 83 4.48 7.45 -3.48
N PHE A 84 4.48 8.72 -3.07
CA PHE A 84 3.24 9.40 -2.64
C PHE A 84 2.15 9.31 -3.71
N ALA A 85 2.45 9.68 -4.96
CA ALA A 85 1.46 9.58 -6.01
C ALA A 85 0.99 8.13 -6.24
N ARG A 86 1.90 7.16 -6.23
CA ARG A 86 1.57 5.74 -6.39
C ARG A 86 0.60 5.23 -5.31
N PHE A 87 0.83 5.57 -4.05
CA PHE A 87 0.07 5.02 -2.92
C PHE A 87 -1.13 5.86 -2.51
N LEU A 88 -1.03 7.19 -2.63
CA LEU A 88 -2.01 8.12 -2.08
C LEU A 88 -3.10 8.51 -3.09
N CYS A 89 -2.80 8.47 -4.39
CA CYS A 89 -3.73 8.94 -5.42
C CYS A 89 -5.08 8.18 -5.40
N ARG A 90 -5.07 6.91 -4.94
CA ARG A 90 -6.29 6.10 -4.77
C ARG A 90 -7.28 6.66 -3.74
N TYR A 91 -6.84 7.51 -2.82
CA TYR A 91 -7.69 8.13 -1.80
C TYR A 91 -8.20 9.51 -2.21
N ARG A 92 -7.65 10.10 -3.29
CA ARG A 92 -7.78 11.51 -3.61
C ARG A 92 -9.22 11.99 -3.77
N PHE A 93 -10.01 11.25 -4.55
CA PHE A 93 -11.36 11.65 -4.95
C PHE A 93 -12.45 10.65 -4.53
N ASN A 94 -12.08 9.46 -4.09
CA ASN A 94 -13.00 8.33 -4.00
C ASN A 94 -13.84 8.30 -2.72
N ARG A 95 -13.40 8.95 -1.64
CA ARG A 95 -14.12 8.97 -0.36
C ARG A 95 -13.65 10.11 0.54
N GLN A 96 -14.43 10.41 1.57
CA GLN A 96 -13.95 11.21 2.69
C GLN A 96 -12.93 10.41 3.51
N ILE A 97 -11.72 10.94 3.63
CA ILE A 97 -10.64 10.31 4.39
C ILE A 97 -10.29 11.11 5.65
N SER A 98 -9.77 10.41 6.65
CA SER A 98 -9.10 11.00 7.80
C SER A 98 -7.59 10.74 7.70
N ILE A 99 -6.77 11.76 7.94
CA ILE A 99 -5.31 11.67 7.89
C ILE A 99 -4.73 12.02 9.27
N LEU A 100 -3.71 11.30 9.69
CA LEU A 100 -2.85 11.66 10.83
C LEU A 100 -1.43 11.90 10.31
N GLU A 101 -0.80 12.98 10.73
CA GLU A 101 0.62 13.25 10.54
C GLU A 101 1.26 13.56 11.89
N MET A 102 2.28 12.80 12.27
CA MET A 102 3.04 12.99 13.51
C MET A 102 4.38 13.65 13.16
N GLY A 103 4.67 14.79 13.81
CA GLY A 103 5.73 15.72 13.43
C GLY A 103 5.24 16.64 12.33
N VAL A 104 5.04 17.93 12.64
CA VAL A 104 4.49 18.91 11.65
C VAL A 104 5.53 19.95 11.21
N GLY A 105 6.81 19.72 11.54
CA GLY A 105 7.91 20.62 11.21
C GLY A 105 7.93 21.92 12.02
N GLY A 106 8.85 22.83 11.70
CA GLY A 106 9.05 24.09 12.43
C GLY A 106 9.63 23.95 13.84
N TYR A 107 10.01 22.74 14.25
CA TYR A 107 10.67 22.45 15.53
C TYR A 107 9.92 23.08 16.73
N THR A 108 10.61 23.82 17.60
CA THR A 108 10.01 24.44 18.79
C THR A 108 9.29 25.77 18.51
N LYS A 109 9.31 26.26 17.27
CA LYS A 109 8.69 27.54 16.93
C LYS A 109 7.19 27.35 16.75
N LYS A 110 6.42 28.17 17.48
CA LYS A 110 4.96 28.09 17.49
C LYS A 110 4.33 28.45 16.14
N THR A 111 4.92 29.40 15.40
CA THR A 111 4.35 29.96 14.16
C THR A 111 4.95 29.36 12.89
N GLU A 112 5.78 28.33 13.00
CA GLU A 112 6.38 27.62 11.84
C GLU A 112 5.97 26.14 11.83
N GLY A 113 5.91 25.56 10.64
CA GLY A 113 5.46 24.19 10.39
C GLY A 113 4.10 24.12 9.68
N GLY A 114 3.56 22.91 9.56
CA GLY A 114 2.25 22.63 8.96
C GLY A 114 2.18 22.72 7.44
N ASN A 115 3.30 22.89 6.73
CA ASN A 115 3.30 23.00 5.27
C ASN A 115 2.78 21.72 4.60
N SER A 116 3.17 20.55 5.09
CA SER A 116 2.65 19.24 4.67
C SER A 116 1.14 19.13 4.88
N LEU A 117 0.63 19.59 6.03
CA LEU A 117 -0.80 19.59 6.32
C LEU A 117 -1.59 20.45 5.31
N ARG A 118 -1.03 21.58 4.88
CA ARG A 118 -1.61 22.41 3.81
C ARG A 118 -1.59 21.69 2.47
N VAL A 119 -0.50 20.99 2.15
CA VAL A 119 -0.42 20.15 0.94
C VAL A 119 -1.49 19.06 0.97
N TRP A 120 -1.66 18.35 2.10
CA TRP A 120 -2.69 17.33 2.24
C TRP A 120 -4.10 17.89 2.12
N HIS A 121 -4.36 19.08 2.68
CA HIS A 121 -5.64 19.77 2.52
C HIS A 121 -5.96 20.05 1.05
N GLN A 122 -4.99 20.53 0.27
CA GLN A 122 -5.17 20.79 -1.16
C GLN A 122 -5.25 19.50 -1.99
N PHE A 123 -4.42 18.50 -1.66
CA PHE A 123 -4.34 17.26 -2.43
C PHE A 123 -5.59 16.41 -2.24
N PHE A 124 -6.15 16.36 -1.02
CA PHE A 124 -7.35 15.62 -0.66
C PHE A 124 -8.52 16.58 -0.40
N PRO A 125 -9.17 17.14 -1.44
CA PRO A 125 -10.21 18.16 -1.28
C PRO A 125 -11.43 17.68 -0.49
N ASN A 126 -11.66 16.36 -0.42
CA ASN A 126 -12.75 15.74 0.31
C ASN A 126 -12.34 15.19 1.69
N ALA A 127 -11.13 15.49 2.19
CA ALA A 127 -10.67 15.01 3.49
C ALA A 127 -11.62 15.50 4.60
N LYS A 128 -12.14 14.56 5.40
CA LYS A 128 -12.98 14.84 6.57
C LYS A 128 -12.18 15.61 7.63
N VAL A 129 -10.98 15.12 7.93
CA VAL A 129 -10.08 15.72 8.90
C VAL A 129 -8.63 15.37 8.60
N ILE A 130 -7.74 16.33 8.84
CA ILE A 130 -6.29 16.14 8.78
C ILE A 130 -5.76 16.55 10.15
N VAL A 131 -5.22 15.59 10.90
CA VAL A 131 -4.71 15.80 12.25
C VAL A 131 -3.20 15.85 12.21
N GLY A 132 -2.62 16.98 12.57
CA GLY A 132 -1.20 17.11 12.90
C GLY A 132 -0.98 16.89 14.39
N VAL A 133 -0.01 16.07 14.74
CA VAL A 133 0.47 15.88 16.12
C VAL A 133 1.90 16.38 16.22
N ASP A 134 2.20 17.19 17.23
CA ASP A 134 3.56 17.63 17.50
C ASP A 134 3.83 17.71 19.00
N ILE A 135 5.07 17.47 19.41
CA ILE A 135 5.47 17.62 20.82
C ILE A 135 5.49 19.09 21.25
N SER A 136 5.75 19.99 20.30
CA SER A 136 5.78 21.43 20.49
C SER A 136 4.41 22.04 20.25
N GLU A 137 4.06 23.05 21.03
CA GLU A 137 2.86 23.83 20.78
C GLU A 137 2.97 24.56 19.44
N LYS A 138 1.91 24.52 18.62
CA LYS A 138 1.81 25.21 17.34
C LYS A 138 0.60 26.14 17.30
N GLN A 139 0.81 27.32 16.73
CA GLN A 139 -0.18 28.37 16.49
C GLN A 139 -0.07 28.76 15.02
N LEU A 140 -0.75 28.00 14.18
CA LEU A 140 -0.69 28.11 12.73
C LEU A 140 -2.07 28.46 12.19
N ASP A 141 -2.12 29.38 11.23
CA ASP A 141 -3.36 29.69 10.50
C ASP A 141 -3.65 28.58 9.48
N LEU A 142 -4.51 27.62 9.82
CA LEU A 142 -4.75 26.41 9.03
C LEU A 142 -6.23 26.31 8.62
N PRO A 143 -6.54 25.61 7.50
CA PRO A 143 -7.93 25.38 7.09
C PRO A 143 -8.76 24.66 8.16
N ASP A 144 -10.08 24.87 8.14
CA ASP A 144 -10.99 24.39 9.18
C ASP A 144 -10.94 22.87 9.43
N ASN A 145 -10.69 22.05 8.41
CA ASN A 145 -10.60 20.60 8.55
C ASN A 145 -9.21 20.11 8.99
N VAL A 146 -8.25 21.02 9.19
CA VAL A 146 -6.91 20.71 9.71
C VAL A 146 -6.87 21.02 11.20
N LYS A 147 -6.48 20.05 12.02
CA LYS A 147 -6.40 20.16 13.48
C LYS A 147 -4.96 19.91 13.92
N ILE A 148 -4.48 20.68 14.91
CA ILE A 148 -3.21 20.39 15.57
C ILE A 148 -3.46 19.96 17.00
N ILE A 149 -2.77 18.91 17.44
CA ILE A 149 -2.81 18.39 18.80
C ILE A 149 -1.38 18.37 19.33
N GLN A 150 -1.14 19.09 20.43
CA GLN A 150 0.14 19.01 21.11
C GLN A 150 0.19 17.73 21.97
N MET A 151 1.05 16.79 21.60
CA MET A 151 1.32 15.57 22.38
C MET A 151 2.61 14.89 21.94
N ASN A 152 3.14 14.00 22.77
CA ASN A 152 4.19 13.08 22.34
C ASN A 152 3.57 11.98 21.46
N ALA A 153 4.10 11.76 20.26
CA ALA A 153 3.63 10.73 19.33
C ALA A 153 3.77 9.29 19.88
N SER A 154 4.68 9.08 20.84
CA SER A 154 4.89 7.80 21.54
C SER A 154 3.98 7.61 22.77
N ASP A 155 3.10 8.55 23.09
CA ASP A 155 2.12 8.44 24.21
C ASP A 155 0.88 7.65 23.76
N GLU A 156 0.80 6.39 24.21
CA GLU A 156 -0.29 5.48 23.88
C GLU A 156 -1.67 5.97 24.33
N SER A 157 -1.75 6.61 25.50
CA SER A 157 -3.03 7.05 26.06
C SER A 157 -3.60 8.23 25.26
N MET A 158 -2.73 9.14 24.82
CA MET A 158 -3.11 10.27 23.99
C MET A 158 -3.39 9.83 22.55
N ALA A 159 -2.57 8.94 21.99
CA ALA A 159 -2.81 8.36 20.66
C ALA A 159 -4.17 7.64 20.58
N THR A 160 -4.54 6.88 21.63
CA THR A 160 -5.86 6.24 21.72
C THR A 160 -6.98 7.27 21.68
N ARG A 161 -6.88 8.37 22.45
CA ARG A 161 -7.90 9.44 22.44
C ARG A 161 -8.01 10.14 21.09
N VAL A 162 -6.88 10.42 20.43
CA VAL A 162 -6.86 11.02 19.09
C VAL A 162 -7.54 10.11 18.08
N CYS A 163 -7.26 8.81 18.18
CA CYS A 163 -7.86 7.76 17.36
C CYS A 163 -9.37 7.62 17.58
N ASP A 164 -9.83 7.62 18.84
CA ASP A 164 -11.25 7.52 19.17
C ASP A 164 -12.05 8.74 18.65
N PHE A 165 -11.44 9.92 18.65
CA PHE A 165 -12.13 11.16 18.26
C PHE A 165 -12.07 11.45 16.75
N TYR A 166 -10.90 11.27 16.12
CA TYR A 166 -10.66 11.64 14.72
C TYR A 166 -10.51 10.45 13.78
N GLY A 167 -10.14 9.30 14.32
CA GLY A 167 -9.91 8.07 13.58
C GLY A 167 -11.20 7.27 13.29
N PRO A 168 -11.04 6.02 12.80
CA PRO A 168 -9.79 5.45 12.31
C PRO A 168 -9.30 6.21 11.06
N PHE A 169 -7.99 6.30 10.89
CA PHE A 169 -7.31 7.03 9.82
C PHE A 169 -7.12 6.16 8.57
N ASP A 170 -7.22 6.78 7.40
CA ASP A 170 -6.92 6.14 6.11
C ASP A 170 -5.41 6.19 5.82
N ILE A 171 -4.75 7.26 6.24
CA ILE A 171 -3.32 7.49 6.04
C ILE A 171 -2.73 7.99 7.35
N ILE A 172 -1.61 7.40 7.77
CA ILE A 172 -0.81 7.87 8.90
C ILE A 172 0.61 8.14 8.41
N PHE A 173 1.10 9.36 8.57
CA PHE A 173 2.48 9.75 8.33
C PHE A 173 3.23 9.85 9.65
N ASP A 174 4.39 9.20 9.73
CA ASP A 174 5.34 9.33 10.83
C ASP A 174 6.59 10.07 10.36
N ASP A 175 6.73 11.29 10.85
CA ASP A 175 7.83 12.23 10.63
C ASP A 175 8.24 12.89 11.95
N ALA A 176 8.08 12.19 13.08
CA ALA A 176 8.16 12.77 14.42
C ALA A 176 9.62 12.98 14.89
N SER A 177 10.04 12.37 15.99
CA SER A 177 11.38 12.62 16.57
C SER A 177 12.54 12.04 15.73
N HIS A 178 12.22 11.17 14.77
CA HIS A 178 13.13 10.30 14.02
C HIS A 178 13.99 9.35 14.87
N ILE A 179 13.80 9.33 16.20
CA ILE A 179 14.50 8.41 17.11
C ILE A 179 13.97 7.01 16.84
N SER A 180 14.86 6.05 16.58
CA SER A 180 14.45 4.69 16.17
C SER A 180 13.45 4.03 17.13
N TYR A 181 13.66 4.21 18.44
CA TYR A 181 12.72 3.71 19.46
C TYR A 181 11.32 4.33 19.33
N ASP A 182 11.25 5.66 19.15
CA ASP A 182 9.98 6.38 19.03
C ASP A 182 9.25 5.98 17.74
N VAL A 183 9.95 5.88 16.61
CA VAL A 183 9.36 5.46 15.31
C VAL A 183 8.77 4.05 15.38
N ILE A 184 9.46 3.12 16.07
CA ILE A 184 8.91 1.77 16.28
C ILE A 184 7.69 1.85 17.19
N ARG A 185 7.77 2.64 18.27
CA ARG A 185 6.70 2.74 19.28
C ARG A 185 5.44 3.42 18.71
N SER A 186 5.58 4.50 17.94
CA SER A 186 4.50 5.20 17.26
C SER A 186 3.80 4.30 16.24
N PHE A 187 4.55 3.53 15.44
CA PHE A 187 3.99 2.49 14.57
C PHE A 187 3.20 1.48 15.40
N GLU A 188 3.79 1.01 16.50
CA GLU A 188 3.19 -0.03 17.31
C GLU A 188 1.83 0.38 17.90
N ILE A 189 1.74 1.62 18.38
CA ILE A 189 0.54 2.23 18.96
C ILE A 189 -0.51 2.55 17.89
N ASN A 190 -0.10 3.20 16.79
CA ASN A 190 -1.05 3.77 15.83
C ASN A 190 -1.54 2.75 14.79
N TRP A 191 -0.92 1.55 14.71
CA TRP A 191 -1.34 0.51 13.77
C TRP A 191 -2.83 0.12 13.90
N GLN A 192 -3.35 0.06 15.13
CA GLN A 192 -4.76 -0.26 15.38
C GLN A 192 -5.73 0.83 14.89
N CYS A 193 -5.24 2.08 14.82
CA CYS A 193 -5.98 3.25 14.39
C CYS A 193 -5.99 3.45 12.88
N LEU A 194 -5.19 2.67 12.15
CA LEU A 194 -5.21 2.62 10.70
C LEU A 194 -6.36 1.73 10.20
N ARG A 195 -7.14 2.23 9.23
CA ARG A 195 -8.19 1.45 8.56
C ARG A 195 -7.63 0.21 7.87
N SER A 196 -8.46 -0.81 7.70
CA SER A 196 -8.07 -2.09 7.09
C SER A 196 -7.59 -1.98 5.64
N ASP A 197 -7.81 -0.86 4.97
CA ASP A 197 -7.28 -0.56 3.63
C ASP A 197 -6.43 0.72 3.65
N GLY A 198 -5.87 1.06 4.80
CA GLY A 198 -5.06 2.25 5.02
C GLY A 198 -3.58 2.04 4.77
N ILE A 199 -2.84 3.16 4.78
CA ILE A 199 -1.39 3.18 4.58
C ILE A 199 -0.70 3.88 5.74
N TYR A 200 0.30 3.22 6.33
CA TYR A 200 1.25 3.83 7.24
C TYR A 200 2.50 4.22 6.47
N VAL A 201 2.99 5.44 6.66
CA VAL A 201 4.16 5.98 5.97
C VAL A 201 5.21 6.38 6.99
N VAL A 202 6.41 5.80 6.89
CA VAL A 202 7.56 6.16 7.73
C VAL A 202 8.50 7.01 6.90
N LYS A 203 8.72 8.26 7.29
CA LYS A 203 9.65 9.17 6.63
C LYS A 203 11.02 9.13 7.29
N ASP A 204 12.00 9.68 6.58
CA ASP A 204 13.34 10.00 7.05
C ASP A 204 14.08 8.83 7.70
N THR A 205 14.03 7.69 7.02
CA THR A 205 14.67 6.45 7.48
C THR A 205 16.19 6.49 7.49
N GLN A 206 16.84 7.55 6.97
CA GLN A 206 18.28 7.77 7.04
C GLN A 206 18.74 7.89 8.49
N THR A 207 17.88 8.40 9.37
CA THR A 207 18.18 8.51 10.81
C THR A 207 18.41 7.15 11.47
N SER A 208 17.88 6.08 10.89
CA SER A 208 18.12 4.70 11.32
C SER A 208 19.60 4.27 11.24
N TYR A 209 20.41 4.98 10.45
CA TYR A 209 21.84 4.74 10.29
C TYR A 209 22.71 5.73 11.08
N LEU A 210 22.10 6.68 11.80
CA LEU A 210 22.78 7.73 12.54
C LEU A 210 22.67 7.48 14.06
N GLU A 211 23.80 7.26 14.72
CA GLU A 211 23.87 6.96 16.17
C GLU A 211 23.15 8.01 17.03
N PHE A 212 23.16 9.28 16.61
CA PHE A 212 22.46 10.38 17.29
C PHE A 212 20.94 10.14 17.42
N PHE A 213 20.31 9.48 16.44
CA PHE A 213 18.88 9.17 16.44
C PHE A 213 18.59 7.73 16.92
N ASN A 214 19.49 7.16 17.73
CA ASN A 214 19.49 5.75 18.09
C ASN A 214 19.51 4.81 16.87
N GLY A 215 20.05 5.29 15.75
CA GLY A 215 20.44 4.46 14.62
C GLY A 215 21.75 3.70 14.90
N SER A 216 22.17 2.89 13.94
CA SER A 216 23.37 2.06 14.08
C SER A 216 24.11 1.90 12.76
N LYS A 217 25.45 1.88 12.84
CA LYS A 217 26.30 1.47 11.70
C LYS A 217 26.21 -0.04 11.45
N ASN A 218 25.82 -0.82 12.46
CA ASN A 218 25.53 -2.23 12.28
C ASN A 218 24.18 -2.39 11.56
N LEU A 219 24.21 -2.77 10.28
CA LEU A 219 23.03 -2.93 9.43
C LEU A 219 22.05 -4.02 9.93
N ASN A 220 22.48 -4.84 10.88
CA ASN A 220 21.69 -5.90 11.51
C ASN A 220 21.29 -5.59 12.97
N ASP A 221 21.44 -4.35 13.43
CA ASP A 221 21.04 -3.96 14.78
C ASP A 221 19.50 -3.93 14.90
N PRO A 222 18.89 -4.84 15.68
CA PRO A 222 17.44 -4.99 15.76
C PRO A 222 16.73 -3.82 16.45
N LYS A 223 17.48 -2.88 17.07
CA LYS A 223 16.91 -1.70 17.74
C LYS A 223 16.64 -0.56 16.76
N THR A 224 17.19 -0.63 15.55
CA THR A 224 17.01 0.41 14.53
C THR A 224 15.65 0.29 13.87
N SER A 225 15.02 1.43 13.55
CA SER A 225 13.74 1.47 12.85
C SER A 225 13.77 0.69 11.52
N MET A 226 14.85 0.81 10.75
CA MET A 226 15.04 0.11 9.48
C MET A 226 15.09 -1.41 9.66
N ASN A 227 15.81 -1.91 10.66
CA ASN A 227 15.87 -3.36 10.89
C ASN A 227 14.50 -3.88 11.37
N TYR A 228 13.83 -3.13 12.25
CA TYR A 228 12.46 -3.44 12.65
C TYR A 228 11.51 -3.55 11.44
N PHE A 229 11.47 -2.55 10.55
CA PHE A 229 10.60 -2.61 9.37
C PHE A 229 11.02 -3.70 8.38
N LYS A 230 12.32 -3.98 8.21
CA LYS A 230 12.77 -5.14 7.43
C LYS A 230 12.20 -6.44 8.00
N SER A 231 12.18 -6.60 9.31
CA SER A 231 11.63 -7.81 9.96
C SER A 231 10.13 -8.01 9.68
N LEU A 232 9.39 -6.96 9.33
CA LEU A 232 7.99 -7.07 8.93
C LEU A 232 7.81 -7.84 7.61
N THR A 233 8.85 -7.96 6.77
CA THR A 233 8.79 -8.80 5.56
C THR A 233 8.64 -10.28 5.89
N ASP A 234 9.32 -10.77 6.94
CA ASP A 234 9.12 -12.13 7.45
C ASP A 234 7.73 -12.28 8.09
N GLN A 235 7.26 -11.26 8.81
CA GLN A 235 5.90 -11.25 9.38
C GLN A 235 4.83 -11.29 8.30
N GLN A 236 5.00 -10.55 7.20
CA GLN A 236 4.10 -10.60 6.05
C GLN A 236 4.03 -12.01 5.45
N ASN A 237 5.14 -12.74 5.44
CA ASN A 237 5.23 -14.09 4.87
C ASN A 237 5.03 -15.21 5.90
N TYR A 238 4.42 -14.92 7.05
CA TYR A 238 4.33 -15.87 8.17
C TYR A 238 3.72 -17.23 7.78
N ALA A 239 2.75 -17.25 6.87
CA ALA A 239 2.08 -18.47 6.45
C ALA A 239 3.06 -19.43 5.77
N GLU A 240 4.00 -18.92 5.00
CA GLU A 240 5.06 -19.71 4.34
C GLU A 240 6.11 -20.18 5.35
N ILE A 241 6.49 -19.33 6.30
CA ILE A 241 7.46 -19.66 7.34
C ILE A 241 6.94 -20.82 8.21
N LEU A 242 5.67 -20.79 8.62
CA LEU A 242 5.05 -21.81 9.48
C LEU A 242 5.11 -23.23 8.90
N ILE A 243 5.18 -23.38 7.57
CA ILE A 243 5.35 -24.69 6.92
C ILE A 243 6.73 -25.28 7.22
N SER A 244 7.77 -24.45 7.16
CA SER A 244 9.17 -24.86 7.39
C SER A 244 9.56 -24.83 8.87
N ASN A 245 8.95 -23.93 9.64
CA ASN A 245 9.21 -23.69 11.05
C ASN A 245 7.90 -23.48 11.81
N PRO A 246 7.23 -24.58 12.24
CA PRO A 246 6.01 -24.50 13.04
C PRO A 246 6.16 -23.79 14.40
N LEU A 247 7.39 -23.52 14.84
CA LEU A 247 7.68 -22.79 16.09
C LEU A 247 7.72 -21.26 15.89
N PHE A 248 7.69 -20.77 14.64
CA PHE A 248 7.62 -19.35 14.37
C PHE A 248 6.35 -18.75 14.99
N LYS A 249 6.50 -17.64 15.72
CA LYS A 249 5.38 -16.93 16.34
C LYS A 249 5.19 -15.61 15.61
N PRO A 250 4.26 -15.53 14.64
CA PRO A 250 3.96 -14.26 14.01
C PRO A 250 3.42 -13.26 15.03
N MET A 251 3.73 -11.99 14.83
CA MET A 251 3.11 -10.89 15.55
C MET A 251 1.60 -10.87 15.28
N ASP A 252 0.79 -10.37 16.22
CA ASP A 252 -0.67 -10.26 16.05
C ASP A 252 -1.06 -9.50 14.76
N LYS A 253 -0.21 -8.56 14.37
CA LYS A 253 -0.33 -7.69 13.19
C LYS A 253 -0.06 -8.40 11.87
N ALA A 254 0.63 -9.55 11.88
CA ALA A 254 1.06 -10.24 10.67
C ALA A 254 -0.11 -10.54 9.71
N LYS A 255 -1.27 -10.88 10.26
CA LYS A 255 -2.53 -11.13 9.54
C LYS A 255 -3.12 -9.88 8.87
N GLN A 256 -2.59 -8.70 9.19
CA GLN A 256 -3.03 -7.40 8.68
C GLN A 256 -1.97 -6.71 7.82
N LEU A 257 -0.76 -7.27 7.72
CA LEU A 257 0.34 -6.73 6.91
C LEU A 257 0.17 -7.17 5.45
N LEU A 258 -0.56 -6.38 4.66
CA LEU A 258 -0.82 -6.70 3.25
C LEU A 258 0.41 -6.42 2.37
N GLY A 259 1.08 -5.29 2.60
CA GLY A 259 2.18 -4.81 1.75
C GLY A 259 3.21 -4.03 2.55
N ILE A 260 4.49 -4.15 2.20
CA ILE A 260 5.55 -3.25 2.67
C ILE A 260 6.46 -2.89 1.51
N HIS A 261 6.73 -1.60 1.34
CA HIS A 261 7.46 -1.05 0.19
C HIS A 261 8.53 -0.08 0.65
N PHE A 262 9.79 -0.43 0.43
CA PHE A 262 10.94 0.41 0.74
C PHE A 262 11.32 1.25 -0.48
N TYR A 263 11.33 2.56 -0.32
CA TYR A 263 11.92 3.50 -1.26
C TYR A 263 13.12 4.16 -0.60
N HIS A 264 13.92 4.90 -1.38
CA HIS A 264 15.01 5.68 -0.80
C HIS A 264 14.43 6.62 0.26
N ASN A 265 14.84 6.39 1.51
CA ASN A 265 14.52 7.19 2.67
C ASN A 265 13.06 7.17 3.20
N ILE A 266 12.15 6.40 2.60
CA ILE A 266 10.73 6.33 2.99
C ILE A 266 10.16 4.91 2.86
N ILE A 267 9.28 4.51 3.78
CA ILE A 267 8.64 3.19 3.78
C ILE A 267 7.12 3.36 3.77
N PHE A 268 6.44 2.56 2.94
CA PHE A 268 4.98 2.47 2.89
C PHE A 268 4.55 1.09 3.36
N ILE A 269 3.60 1.02 4.30
CA ILE A 269 3.07 -0.21 4.85
C ILE A 269 1.56 -0.21 4.61
N GLU A 270 1.09 -1.15 3.79
CA GLU A 270 -0.33 -1.33 3.48
C GLU A 270 -0.96 -2.26 4.50
N LYS A 271 -2.02 -1.79 5.15
CA LYS A 271 -2.88 -2.64 5.98
C LYS A 271 -3.93 -3.32 5.10
N GLY A 272 -4.23 -4.58 5.39
CA GLY A 272 -5.19 -5.39 4.64
C GLY A 272 -5.19 -6.84 5.07
N ASP A 273 -6.10 -7.64 4.52
CA ASP A 273 -6.20 -9.06 4.85
C ASP A 273 -4.98 -9.83 4.33
N ASN A 274 -4.15 -10.31 5.25
CA ASN A 274 -3.01 -11.18 4.98
C ASN A 274 -3.23 -12.57 5.62
N THR A 275 -4.44 -13.12 5.51
CA THR A 275 -4.78 -14.44 6.08
C THR A 275 -4.77 -15.58 5.06
N LEU A 276 -4.38 -15.30 3.81
CA LEU A 276 -4.24 -16.33 2.79
C LEU A 276 -3.28 -17.43 3.28
N PRO A 277 -3.60 -18.71 3.03
CA PRO A 277 -2.74 -19.81 3.43
C PRO A 277 -1.46 -19.82 2.59
N SER A 278 -0.47 -20.58 3.06
CA SER A 278 0.74 -20.88 2.28
C SER A 278 0.39 -21.42 0.89
N ASN A 279 1.17 -21.02 -0.11
CA ASN A 279 1.12 -21.60 -1.46
C ASN A 279 1.57 -23.07 -1.48
N LEU A 280 2.25 -23.53 -0.43
CA LEU A 280 2.62 -24.91 -0.23
C LEU A 280 1.44 -25.67 0.41
N ALA A 281 0.96 -26.70 -0.27
CA ALA A 281 -0.12 -27.54 0.24
C ALA A 281 0.31 -28.22 1.57
N PRO A 282 -0.55 -28.25 2.61
CA PRO A 282 -0.22 -28.81 3.93
C PRO A 282 0.26 -30.27 3.93
N ASN A 283 -0.12 -31.04 2.90
CA ASN A 283 0.05 -32.50 2.84
C ASN A 283 0.98 -33.00 1.73
N ARG A 284 1.86 -32.17 1.19
CA ARG A 284 2.96 -32.68 0.35
C ARG A 284 4.22 -32.72 1.19
N ASN A 285 4.93 -33.85 1.17
CA ASN A 285 6.35 -33.89 1.55
C ASN A 285 7.11 -32.93 0.61
N ILE A 286 7.08 -31.64 0.92
CA ILE A 286 7.70 -30.56 0.15
C ILE A 286 9.21 -30.81 0.07
N LEU A 287 9.81 -31.27 1.18
CA LEU A 287 11.20 -31.69 1.22
C LEU A 287 11.49 -32.81 0.21
N GLN A 288 10.59 -33.79 0.02
CA GLN A 288 10.80 -34.82 -1.00
C GLN A 288 10.73 -34.26 -2.42
N LYS A 289 9.79 -33.33 -2.69
CA LYS A 289 9.61 -32.74 -4.03
C LYS A 289 10.82 -31.90 -4.49
N PHE A 290 11.53 -31.26 -3.55
CA PHE A 290 12.73 -30.46 -3.85
C PHE A 290 14.04 -31.22 -3.62
N SER A 291 14.06 -32.29 -2.80
CA SER A 291 15.26 -33.12 -2.60
C SER A 291 15.73 -33.88 -3.83
N GLY A 292 14.87 -34.05 -4.85
CA GLY A 292 15.24 -34.68 -6.12
C GLY A 292 15.95 -33.76 -7.13
N LEU A 293 16.33 -32.54 -6.74
CA LEU A 293 17.01 -31.57 -7.61
C LEU A 293 18.48 -31.30 -7.24
N GLY A 294 19.04 -32.03 -6.26
CA GLY A 294 20.47 -32.05 -5.95
C GLY A 294 21.10 -33.37 -6.40
#